data_AF-A0A1W2A3M8-F1
#
_entry.id   AF-A0A1W2A3M8-F1
#
_cell.length_a   1.000
_cell.length_b   1.000
_cell.length_c   1.000
_cell.angle_alpha   90.00
_cell.angle_beta   90.00
_cell.angle_gamma   90.00
#
_symmetry.space_group_name_H-M   'P 1'
#
loop_
_entity.id
_entity.type
_entity.pdbx_description
1 polymer ?
#
loop_
_entity_poly.entity_id
_entity_poly.type
_entity_poly.pdbx_seq_one_letter_code
_entity_poly.pdbx_strand_id
1 'polypeptide(L)' 'MGKLTKKELQESSTSYGAKTTRLLLTTNEAAEYLRLKRQTLATWRHTRKGPDYIKMGRYVMYEKKALDKLISENRVIIN' A
#
# COMPACT_ATOMS: atom_id res chain seq x y z
N MET A 1 10.38 39.61 -23.56
CA MET A 1 10.82 38.20 -23.40
C MET A 1 10.97 37.91 -21.90
N GLY A 2 9.85 37.80 -21.19
CA GLY A 2 9.84 37.60 -19.75
C GLY A 2 10.28 36.19 -19.40
N LYS A 3 11.39 36.05 -18.67
CA LYS A 3 11.80 34.76 -18.10
C LYS A 3 10.84 34.45 -16.95
N LEU A 4 9.97 33.47 -17.16
CA LEU A 4 9.12 32.89 -16.12
C LEU A 4 10.02 32.36 -14.99
N THR A 5 9.66 32.66 -13.75
CA THR A 5 10.49 32.45 -12.56
C THR A 5 10.31 31.04 -12.01
N LYS A 6 11.33 30.47 -11.34
CA LYS A 6 11.31 29.11 -10.75
C LYS A 6 10.10 28.81 -9.84
N LYS A 7 9.40 29.85 -9.35
CA LYS A 7 8.18 29.70 -8.54
C LYS A 7 6.98 29.17 -9.36
N GLU A 8 6.87 29.49 -10.64
CA GLU A 8 5.75 29.05 -11.50
C GLU A 8 5.86 27.58 -11.94
N LEU A 9 7.07 27.00 -11.87
CA LEU A 9 7.29 25.56 -12.08
C LEU A 9 6.78 24.70 -10.91
N GLN A 10 6.53 25.29 -9.73
CA GLN A 10 6.04 24.55 -8.57
C GLN A 10 4.50 24.42 -8.59
N GLU A 11 3.80 25.42 -9.16
CA GLU A 11 2.33 25.50 -9.12
C GLU A 11 1.66 24.78 -10.30
N SER A 12 2.42 24.48 -11.36
CA SER A 12 1.96 23.72 -12.53
C SER A 12 1.97 22.19 -12.33
N SER A 13 2.20 21.71 -11.11
CA SER A 13 2.06 20.28 -10.75
C SER A 13 0.71 19.95 -10.09
N THR A 14 -0.20 20.93 -10.01
CA THR A 14 -1.52 20.81 -9.35
C THR A 14 -2.60 20.14 -10.21
N SER A 15 -2.24 19.52 -11.35
CA SER A 15 -3.21 18.86 -12.25
C SER A 15 -2.80 17.45 -12.71
N TYR A 16 -1.93 16.74 -12.00
CA TYR A 16 -1.88 15.28 -12.11
C TYR A 16 -3.05 14.68 -11.33
N GLY A 17 -4.23 14.75 -11.94
CA GLY A 17 -5.46 14.17 -11.40
C GLY A 17 -5.24 12.74 -10.94
N ALA A 18 -5.38 12.53 -9.63
CA ALA A 18 -5.78 11.28 -8.98
C ALA A 18 -5.27 9.96 -9.60
N LYS A 19 -4.03 9.91 -10.12
CA LYS A 19 -3.35 8.63 -10.35
C LYS A 19 -3.01 8.13 -8.97
N THR A 20 -3.91 7.31 -8.42
CA THR A 20 -3.67 6.49 -7.24
C THR A 20 -2.33 5.82 -7.42
N THR A 21 -1.27 6.38 -6.84
CA THR A 21 -0.02 5.67 -6.65
C THR A 21 -0.41 4.47 -5.79
N ARG A 22 -0.63 3.31 -6.43
CA ARG A 22 -0.88 2.06 -5.73
C ARG A 22 0.40 1.77 -4.96
N LEU A 23 0.43 2.20 -3.72
CA LEU A 23 1.55 1.96 -2.82
C LEU A 23 1.61 0.44 -2.61
N LEU A 24 2.64 -0.16 -3.19
CA LEU A 24 3.01 -1.55 -2.96
C LEU A 24 3.91 -1.59 -1.73
N LEU A 25 3.42 -2.21 -0.67
CA LEU A 25 4.16 -2.39 0.57
C LEU A 25 4.94 -3.69 0.50
N THR A 26 6.21 -3.66 0.88
CA THR A 26 6.99 -4.87 1.14
C THR A 26 6.39 -5.66 2.30
N THR A 27 6.83 -6.91 2.49
CA THR A 27 6.40 -7.71 3.65
C THR A 27 6.73 -7.03 5.00
N ASN A 28 7.81 -6.25 5.07
CA ASN A 28 8.17 -5.52 6.29
C ASN A 28 7.16 -4.39 6.55
N GLU A 29 6.94 -3.52 5.56
CA GLU A 29 6.02 -2.39 5.67
C GLU A 29 4.58 -2.85 5.90
N ALA A 30 4.14 -3.93 5.25
CA ALA A 30 2.80 -4.50 5.47
C ALA A 30 2.64 -5.06 6.90
N ALA A 31 3.70 -5.66 7.45
CA ALA A 31 3.69 -6.16 8.82
C ALA A 31 3.65 -5.01 9.83
N GLU A 32 4.42 -3.95 9.60
CA GLU A 32 4.38 -2.72 10.39
C GLU A 32 3.00 -2.05 10.31
N TYR A 33 2.42 -1.99 9.10
CA TYR A 33 1.09 -1.42 8.86
C TYR A 33 0.00 -2.13 9.66
N LEU A 34 0.00 -3.47 9.63
CA LEU A 34 -0.96 -4.30 10.37
C LEU A 34 -0.59 -4.50 11.86
N ARG A 35 0.57 -3.98 12.30
CA ARG A 35 1.17 -4.25 13.63
C ARG A 35 1.32 -5.74 13.94
N LEU A 36 1.78 -6.51 12.96
CA LEU A 36 2.03 -7.96 13.07
C LEU A 36 3.51 -8.30 12.89
N LYS A 37 3.89 -9.53 13.23
CA LYS A 37 5.20 -10.06 12.85
C LYS A 37 5.21 -10.41 11.36
N ARG A 38 6.32 -10.15 10.68
CA ARG A 38 6.53 -10.55 9.27
C ARG A 38 6.32 -12.05 9.03
N GLN A 39 6.68 -12.87 10.00
CA GLN A 39 6.48 -14.32 9.96
C GLN A 39 4.99 -14.68 9.91
N THR A 40 4.12 -13.92 10.58
CA THR A 40 2.66 -14.12 10.51
C THR A 40 2.18 -13.99 9.06
N LEU A 41 2.61 -12.95 8.34
CA LEU A 41 2.28 -12.79 6.92
C LEU A 41 2.86 -13.92 6.06
N ALA A 42 4.05 -14.42 6.37
CA ALA A 42 4.63 -15.56 5.67
C ALA A 42 3.81 -16.86 5.89
N THR A 43 3.42 -17.15 7.13
CA THR A 43 2.55 -18.28 7.48
C THR A 43 1.19 -18.16 6.81
N TRP A 44 0.60 -16.97 6.78
CA TRP A 44 -0.66 -16.70 6.09
C TRP A 44 -0.60 -17.01 4.59
N ARG A 45 0.46 -16.55 3.89
CA ARG A 45 0.65 -16.92 2.47
C ARG A 45 0.75 -18.43 2.27
N HIS A 46 1.48 -19.14 3.14
CA HIS A 46 1.61 -20.60 3.06
C HIS A 46 0.27 -21.31 3.30
N THR A 47 -0.52 -20.81 4.25
CA THR A 47 -1.83 -21.36 4.62
C THR A 47 -2.99 -20.83 3.77
N ARG A 48 -2.70 -20.03 2.73
CA ARG A 48 -3.68 -19.34 1.88
C ARG A 48 -4.72 -18.54 2.67
N LYS A 49 -4.25 -17.85 3.72
CA LYS A 49 -5.02 -16.91 4.54
C LYS A 49 -4.47 -15.50 4.37
N GLY A 50 -5.22 -14.51 4.87
CA GLY A 50 -4.78 -13.12 4.94
C GLY A 50 -5.01 -12.36 3.63
N PRO A 51 -4.33 -11.21 3.45
CA PRO A 51 -4.56 -10.32 2.32
C PRO A 51 -3.90 -10.85 1.05
N ASP A 52 -4.46 -10.50 -0.10
CA ASP A 52 -3.85 -10.77 -1.40
C ASP A 52 -2.44 -10.18 -1.48
N TYR A 53 -1.54 -10.93 -2.12
CA TYR A 53 -0.15 -10.55 -2.26
C TYR A 53 0.30 -10.68 -3.71
N ILE A 54 1.27 -9.85 -4.07
CA ILE A 54 1.91 -9.86 -5.37
C ILE A 54 3.27 -10.54 -5.23
N LYS A 55 3.50 -11.56 -6.06
CA LYS A 55 4.75 -12.32 -6.10
C LYS A 55 5.52 -11.97 -7.37
N MET A 56 6.71 -11.41 -7.22
CA MET A 56 7.64 -11.11 -8.32
C MET A 56 9.01 -11.73 -8.02
N GLY A 57 9.20 -12.98 -8.47
CA GLY A 57 10.41 -13.75 -8.15
C GLY A 57 10.60 -13.88 -6.64
N ARG A 58 11.71 -13.37 -6.09
CA ARG A 58 11.97 -13.39 -4.64
C ARG A 58 11.12 -12.39 -3.86
N TYR A 59 10.64 -11.33 -4.50
CA TYR A 59 9.93 -10.25 -3.85
C TYR A 59 8.47 -10.59 -3.59
N VAL A 60 7.98 -10.18 -2.42
CA VAL A 60 6.58 -10.29 -2.02
C VAL A 60 6.12 -8.92 -1.54
N MET A 61 5.07 -8.43 -2.18
CA MET A 61 4.49 -7.11 -1.93
C MET A 61 2.99 -7.22 -1.68
N TYR A 62 2.42 -6.18 -1.09
CA TYR A 62 1.02 -6.07 -0.73
C TYR A 62 0.48 -4.74 -1.21
N GLU A 63 -0.69 -4.74 -1.84
CA GLU A 63 -1.41 -3.49 -2.05
C GLU A 63 -1.98 -3.02 -0.72
N LYS A 64 -1.84 -1.72 -0.40
CA LYS A 64 -2.49 -1.15 0.80
C LYS A 64 -3.98 -1.48 0.85
N LYS A 65 -4.67 -1.42 -0.29
CA LYS A 65 -6.11 -1.73 -0.40
C LYS A 65 -6.44 -3.16 0.03
N ALA A 66 -5.58 -4.14 -0.26
CA ALA A 66 -5.78 -5.51 0.18
C ALA A 66 -5.61 -5.64 1.71
N LEU A 67 -4.66 -4.91 2.30
CA LEU A 67 -4.50 -4.84 3.76
C LEU A 67 -5.71 -4.17 4.43
N ASP A 68 -6.18 -3.05 3.88
CA ASP A 68 -7.37 -2.34 4.36
C ASP A 68 -8.61 -3.25 4.31
N LYS A 69 -8.78 -4.00 3.21
CA LYS A 69 -9.86 -4.98 3.05
C LYS A 69 -9.82 -6.04 4.14
N LEU A 70 -8.65 -6.61 4.42
CA LEU A 70 -8.49 -7.59 5.50
C LEU A 70 -8.94 -7.03 6.85
N ILE A 71 -8.55 -5.80 7.19
CA ILE A 71 -8.99 -5.15 8.44
C ILE A 71 -10.52 -5.04 8.48
N SER A 72 -11.14 -4.65 7.35
CA SER A 72 -12.59 -4.54 7.26
C SER A 72 -13.31 -5.90 7.41
N GLU A 73 -12.77 -6.96 6.82
CA GLU A 73 -13.33 -8.32 6.90
C GLU A 73 -13.25 -8.92 8.31
N ASN A 74 -12.25 -8.51 9.10
CA ASN A 74 -12.05 -8.97 10.47
C ASN A 74 -12.66 -8.04 11.52
N ARG A 75 -13.35 -6.96 11.11
CA ARG A 75 -14.02 -6.05 12.04
C ARG A 75 -15.30 -6.70 12.57
N VAL A 76 -15.36 -6.92 13.88
CA VAL A 76 -16.58 -7.38 14.57
C VAL A 76 -17.35 -6.14 15.07
N ILE A 77 -18.63 -6.05 14.70
CA ILE A 77 -19.54 -5.01 15.18
C ILE A 77 -20.28 -5.57 16.39
N ILE A 78 -20.13 -4.91 17.54
CA ILE A 78 -20.86 -5.25 18.77
C ILE A 78 -22.05 -4.29 18.83
N ASN A 79 -23.26 -4.84 18.88
CA ASN A 79 -24.52 -4.11 19.04
C ASN A 79 -25.00 -4.17 20.49
#